data_AF-A0A951DTD1-F1
#
_entry.id   AF-A0A951DTD1-F1
#
_cell.length_a   1.000
_cell.length_b   1.000
_cell.length_c   1.000
_cell.angle_alpha   90.00
_cell.angle_beta   90.00
_cell.angle_gamma   90.00
#
_symmetry.space_group_name_H-M   'P 1'
#
loop_
_entity.id
_entity.type
_entity.pdbx_description
1 polymer ?
#
loop_
_entity_poly.entity_id
_entity_poly.type
_entity_poly.pdbx_seq_one_letter_code
_entity_poly.pdbx_strand_id
1 'polypeptide(L)'
;SPQIPLLFMGEEWAASSPFMFFVDFSDDERLAAAVREGRSREFARFRDFADESAADKIPDPTMPVSARISVLRWEERLASPHAEVIADTKRLLQLRRAEILPLTRTAYAGANWHERAENAINIAWHYEGGHLRLLANFEEPRFTAEIQPGERAIWKSETAKLDGELAHLPSWSGVMLKQTP
;
A
#
# COMPACT_ATOMS: atom_id res chain seq x y z
N SER A 1 -1.24 -9.34 4.07
CA SER A 1 -0.69 -10.32 3.11
C SER A 1 0.45 -11.13 3.73
N PRO A 2 0.68 -12.39 3.34
CA PRO A 2 1.80 -13.18 3.86
C PRO A 2 3.16 -12.80 3.28
N GLN A 3 3.22 -12.30 2.04
CA GLN A 3 4.46 -11.83 1.39
C GLN A 3 5.19 -10.79 2.25
N ILE A 4 6.50 -10.66 2.05
CA ILE A 4 7.34 -9.70 2.76
C ILE A 4 6.98 -8.29 2.28
N PRO A 5 6.43 -7.42 3.14
CA PRO A 5 6.13 -6.05 2.76
C PRO A 5 7.41 -5.21 2.70
N LEU A 6 7.44 -4.25 1.79
CA LEU A 6 8.40 -3.15 1.75
C LEU A 6 7.60 -1.86 1.92
N LEU A 7 8.01 -1.00 2.85
CA LEU A 7 7.47 0.35 3.01
C LEU A 7 8.49 1.35 2.48
N PHE A 8 8.05 2.39 1.79
CA PHE A 8 8.91 3.50 1.43
C PHE A 8 9.09 4.44 2.63
N MET A 9 10.21 5.17 2.69
CA MET A 9 10.47 6.08 3.80
C MET A 9 9.39 7.17 3.89
N GLY A 10 8.75 7.31 5.05
CA GLY A 10 7.67 8.26 5.27
C GLY A 10 6.27 7.71 4.96
N GLU A 11 6.15 6.53 4.37
CA GLU A 11 4.85 5.88 4.15
C GLU A 11 4.15 5.57 5.48
N GLU A 12 4.91 5.24 6.52
CA GLU A 12 4.40 4.91 7.85
C GLU A 12 3.73 6.07 8.59
N TRP A 13 3.82 7.30 8.06
CA TRP A 13 3.10 8.46 8.57
C TRP A 13 2.38 9.25 7.47
N ALA A 14 2.26 8.68 6.26
CA ALA A 14 1.73 9.38 5.08
C ALA A 14 2.44 10.72 4.84
N ALA A 15 3.76 10.67 4.66
CA ALA A 15 4.59 11.86 4.47
C ALA A 15 4.06 12.76 3.34
N SER A 16 4.03 14.06 3.58
CA SER A 16 3.55 15.03 2.59
C SER A 16 4.60 15.38 1.52
N SER A 17 5.85 15.01 1.78
CA SER A 17 6.98 15.32 0.90
C SER A 17 6.99 14.37 -0.30
N PRO A 18 7.06 14.86 -1.55
CA PRO A 18 7.21 13.99 -2.71
C PRO A 18 8.57 13.30 -2.68
N PHE A 19 8.76 12.21 -3.45
CA PHE A 19 10.09 11.67 -3.73
C PHE A 19 10.38 11.83 -5.21
N MET A 20 11.11 12.90 -5.56
CA MET A 20 11.48 13.20 -6.94
C MET A 20 12.70 12.38 -7.37
N PHE A 21 12.85 12.19 -8.67
CA PHE A 21 14.15 11.85 -9.22
C PHE A 21 15.02 13.10 -9.27
N PHE A 22 16.22 13.02 -8.69
CA PHE A 22 17.20 14.10 -8.69
C PHE A 22 18.61 13.56 -8.87
N VAL A 23 19.48 14.37 -9.47
CA VAL A 23 20.87 14.05 -9.78
C VAL A 23 21.74 15.30 -9.59
N ASP A 24 23.04 15.10 -9.38
CA ASP A 24 24.03 16.17 -9.40
C ASP A 24 25.11 15.82 -10.44
N PHE A 25 25.05 16.52 -11.58
CA PHE A 25 26.03 16.46 -12.67
C PHE A 25 26.54 17.87 -12.97
N SER A 26 26.70 18.70 -11.93
CA SER A 26 27.11 20.10 -12.06
C SER A 26 28.49 20.29 -12.69
N ASP A 27 29.31 19.23 -12.74
CA ASP A 27 30.62 19.14 -13.39
C ASP A 27 30.58 18.69 -14.86
N ASP A 28 29.43 18.19 -15.35
CA ASP A 28 29.24 17.73 -16.73
C ASP A 28 27.88 18.21 -17.29
N GLU A 29 27.89 19.41 -17.88
CA GLU A 29 26.68 20.01 -18.48
C GLU A 29 26.11 19.15 -19.62
N ARG A 30 26.94 18.39 -20.34
CA ARG A 30 26.44 17.52 -21.41
C ARG A 30 25.61 16.38 -20.83
N LEU A 31 26.07 15.78 -19.74
CA LEU A 31 25.34 14.74 -19.02
C LEU A 31 24.08 15.31 -18.35
N ALA A 32 24.18 16.48 -17.71
CA ALA A 32 23.05 17.17 -17.10
C ALA A 32 21.92 17.44 -18.12
N ALA A 33 22.27 18.00 -19.29
CA ALA A 33 21.33 18.25 -20.37
C ALA A 33 20.70 16.97 -20.92
N ALA A 34 21.50 15.90 -21.09
CA ALA A 34 20.99 14.61 -21.56
C ALA A 34 19.98 13.99 -20.60
N VAL A 35 20.20 14.11 -19.28
CA VAL A 35 19.30 13.59 -18.25
C VAL A 35 18.01 14.41 -18.20
N ARG A 36 18.10 15.73 -18.26
CA ARG A 36 16.94 16.64 -18.31
C ARG A 36 16.02 16.31 -19.48
N GLU A 37 16.59 16.19 -20.68
CA GLU A 37 15.84 15.86 -21.90
C GLU A 37 15.30 14.42 -21.87
N GLY A 38 16.10 13.46 -21.38
CA GLY A 38 15.70 12.07 -21.21
C GLY A 38 14.48 11.93 -20.31
N ARG A 39 14.49 12.59 -19.15
CA ARG A 39 13.36 12.58 -18.21
C ARG A 39 12.12 13.26 -18.77
N SER A 40 12.27 14.43 -19.40
CA SER A 40 11.14 15.13 -20.03
C SER A 40 10.41 14.23 -21.06
N ARG A 41 11.16 13.49 -21.89
CA ARG A 41 10.58 12.52 -22.84
C ARG A 41 9.89 11.33 -22.18
N GLU A 42 10.38 10.88 -21.04
CA GLU A 42 9.76 9.79 -20.27
C GLU A 42 8.42 10.25 -19.66
N PHE A 43 8.39 11.47 -19.11
CA PHE A 43 7.18 12.05 -18.51
C PHE A 43 6.05 12.27 -19.51
N ALA A 44 6.35 12.64 -20.76
CA ALA A 44 5.37 12.77 -21.83
C ALA A 44 4.59 11.47 -22.14
N ARG A 45 5.04 10.31 -21.62
CA ARG A 45 4.36 9.02 -21.79
C ARG A 45 3.34 8.71 -20.69
N PHE A 46 3.34 9.46 -19.58
CA PHE A 46 2.42 9.24 -18.46
C PHE A 46 1.19 10.13 -18.59
N ARG A 47 -0.01 9.54 -18.54
CA ARG A 47 -1.30 10.24 -18.73
C ARG A 47 -1.52 11.41 -17.77
N ASP A 48 -1.04 11.30 -16.53
CA ASP A 48 -1.17 12.35 -15.50
C ASP A 48 -0.26 13.56 -15.75
N PHE A 49 0.71 13.43 -16.67
CA PHE A 49 1.64 14.48 -17.09
C PHE A 49 1.49 14.83 -18.58
N ALA A 50 0.44 14.35 -19.23
CA ALA A 50 0.15 14.61 -20.64
C ALA A 50 -0.47 16.00 -20.88
N ASP A 51 -0.94 16.66 -19.84
CA ASP A 51 -1.35 18.07 -19.88
C ASP A 51 -0.08 18.95 -19.74
N GLU A 52 0.13 19.91 -20.65
CA GLU A 52 1.32 20.78 -20.66
C GLU A 52 1.49 21.51 -19.31
N SER A 53 0.38 21.79 -18.62
CA SER A 53 0.37 22.40 -17.28
C SER A 53 0.95 21.52 -16.16
N ALA A 54 1.06 20.21 -16.38
CA ALA A 54 1.61 19.24 -15.44
C ALA A 54 3.11 19.00 -15.67
N ALA A 55 3.58 19.10 -16.91
CA ALA A 55 5.00 19.00 -17.24
C ALA A 55 5.82 20.16 -16.64
N ASP A 56 5.29 21.39 -16.68
CA ASP A 56 5.90 22.58 -16.07
C ASP A 56 5.95 22.53 -14.53
N LYS A 57 5.19 21.63 -13.90
CA LYS A 57 5.17 21.44 -12.44
C LYS A 57 6.23 20.47 -11.93
N ILE A 58 6.86 19.68 -12.80
CA ILE A 58 7.91 18.75 -12.38
C ILE A 58 9.24 19.51 -12.32
N PRO A 59 9.86 19.63 -11.13
CA PRO A 59 11.14 20.31 -11.02
C PRO A 59 12.23 19.56 -11.80
N ASP A 60 13.10 20.31 -12.48
CA ASP A 60 14.25 19.77 -13.20
C ASP A 60 15.09 18.87 -12.26
N PRO A 61 15.36 17.61 -12.63
CA PRO A 61 16.09 16.67 -11.78
C PRO A 61 17.52 17.12 -11.45
N THR A 62 18.10 18.01 -12.25
CA THR A 62 19.45 18.59 -12.03
C THR A 62 19.42 19.79 -11.10
N MET A 63 18.24 20.35 -10.80
CA MET A 63 18.11 21.51 -9.93
C MET A 63 18.07 21.09 -8.45
N PRO A 64 18.81 21.79 -7.56
CA PRO A 64 18.85 21.48 -6.13
C PRO A 64 17.49 21.44 -5.43
N VAL A 65 16.48 22.11 -5.99
CA VAL A 65 15.11 22.10 -5.45
C VAL A 65 14.50 20.69 -5.43
N SER A 66 14.79 19.85 -6.43
CA SER A 66 14.25 18.49 -6.58
C SER A 66 14.67 17.59 -5.42
N ALA A 67 15.94 17.72 -5.00
CA ALA A 67 16.43 17.06 -3.80
C ALA A 67 15.82 17.66 -2.53
N ARG A 68 15.79 19.00 -2.40
CA ARG A 68 15.29 19.68 -1.19
C ARG A 68 13.83 19.37 -0.87
N ILE A 69 12.95 19.35 -1.87
CA ILE A 69 11.53 19.04 -1.64
C ILE A 69 11.31 17.55 -1.36
N SER A 70 12.29 16.70 -1.66
CA SER A 70 12.26 15.26 -1.37
C SER A 70 12.75 14.89 0.03
N VAL A 71 13.17 15.89 0.82
CA VAL A 71 13.56 15.69 2.21
C VAL A 71 12.32 15.59 3.08
N LEU A 72 12.24 14.52 3.87
CA LEU A 72 11.15 14.27 4.80
C LEU A 72 11.04 15.36 5.87
N ARG A 73 9.82 15.85 6.10
CA ARG A 73 9.47 16.79 7.17
C ARG A 73 9.18 16.03 8.46
N TRP A 74 10.22 15.72 9.22
CA TRP A 74 10.11 14.85 10.40
C TRP A 74 9.15 15.34 11.48
N GLU A 75 8.87 16.64 11.54
CA GLU A 75 7.96 17.24 12.52
C GLU A 75 6.50 16.88 12.22
N GLU A 76 6.13 16.63 10.95
CA GLU A 76 4.75 16.35 10.55
C GLU A 76 4.21 15.08 11.21
N ARG A 77 5.09 14.11 11.47
CA ARG A 77 4.79 12.82 12.10
C ARG A 77 4.18 12.92 13.50
N LEU A 78 4.31 14.08 14.15
CA LEU A 78 3.78 14.33 15.50
C LEU A 78 2.38 14.94 15.48
N ALA A 79 1.89 15.38 14.31
CA ALA A 79 0.60 16.02 14.14
C ALA A 79 -0.39 15.13 13.40
N SER A 80 -1.68 15.41 13.57
CA SER A 80 -2.74 14.75 12.79
C SER A 80 -2.71 15.23 11.33
N PRO A 81 -2.95 14.36 10.32
CA PRO A 81 -3.32 12.94 10.43
C PRO A 81 -2.14 11.95 10.52
N HIS A 82 -0.90 12.44 10.46
CA HIS A 82 0.31 11.61 10.35
C HIS A 82 0.54 10.72 11.59
N ALA A 83 0.25 11.26 12.77
CA ALA A 83 0.37 10.53 14.04
C ALA A 83 -0.57 9.32 14.10
N GLU A 84 -1.78 9.42 13.57
CA GLU A 84 -2.74 8.32 13.46
C GLU A 84 -2.21 7.24 12.51
N VAL A 85 -1.66 7.61 11.35
CA VAL A 85 -1.06 6.66 10.39
C VAL A 85 0.11 5.89 11.01
N ILE A 86 0.92 6.54 11.86
CA ILE A 86 1.98 5.86 12.63
C ILE A 86 1.39 4.83 13.59
N ALA A 87 0.34 5.22 14.32
CA ALA A 87 -0.31 4.32 15.26
C ALA A 87 -0.87 3.09 14.55
N ASP A 88 -1.51 3.29 13.40
CA ASP A 88 -2.07 2.22 12.57
C ASP A 88 -0.99 1.33 11.99
N THR A 89 0.09 1.91 11.45
CA THR A 89 1.21 1.14 10.90
C THR A 89 1.88 0.29 11.98
N LYS A 90 2.11 0.84 13.18
CA LYS A 90 2.64 0.09 14.33
C LYS A 90 1.70 -1.06 14.71
N ARG A 91 0.39 -0.80 14.76
CA ARG A 91 -0.61 -1.84 15.04
C ARG A 91 -0.59 -2.95 14.01
N LEU A 92 -0.51 -2.63 12.72
CA LEU A 92 -0.45 -3.61 11.63
C LEU A 92 0.84 -4.45 11.68
N LEU A 93 1.99 -3.85 12.01
CA LEU A 93 3.24 -4.56 12.18
C LEU A 93 3.22 -5.50 13.39
N GLN A 94 2.62 -5.07 14.51
CA GLN A 94 2.40 -5.92 15.68
C GLN A 94 1.48 -7.10 15.34
N LEU A 95 0.38 -6.85 14.64
CA LEU A 95 -0.52 -7.90 14.16
C LEU A 95 0.21 -8.87 13.23
N ARG A 96 0.98 -8.37 12.27
CA ARG A 96 1.79 -9.22 11.37
C ARG A 96 2.72 -10.12 12.17
N ARG A 97 3.42 -9.56 13.17
CA ARG A 97 4.34 -10.31 14.03
C ARG A 97 3.63 -11.40 14.83
N ALA A 98 2.47 -11.10 15.40
CA ALA A 98 1.72 -12.01 16.24
C ALA A 98 0.97 -13.08 15.43
N GLU A 99 0.41 -12.72 14.29
CA GLU A 99 -0.59 -13.55 13.60
C GLU A 99 -0.10 -14.17 12.30
N ILE A 100 0.64 -13.39 11.49
CA ILE A 100 1.05 -13.79 10.14
C ILE A 100 2.39 -14.51 10.18
N LEU A 101 3.38 -13.98 10.93
CA LEU A 101 4.73 -14.58 10.97
C LEU A 101 4.74 -16.03 11.45
N PRO A 102 4.01 -16.44 12.51
CA PRO A 102 3.97 -17.84 12.92
C PRO A 102 3.43 -18.75 11.83
N LEU A 103 2.41 -18.29 11.08
CA LEU A 103 1.83 -19.05 9.99
C LEU A 103 2.82 -19.23 8.83
N THR A 104 3.49 -18.15 8.42
CA THR A 104 4.48 -18.17 7.32
C THR A 104 5.76 -18.94 7.63
N ARG A 105 5.95 -19.37 8.89
CA ARG A 105 7.05 -20.26 9.30
C ARG A 105 6.74 -21.75 9.10
N THR A 106 5.49 -22.08 8.82
CA THR A 106 5.06 -23.44 8.49
C THR A 106 5.07 -23.65 6.97
N ALA A 107 4.96 -24.90 6.50
CA ALA A 107 5.03 -25.19 5.07
C ALA A 107 3.89 -24.51 4.30
N TYR A 108 4.21 -23.86 3.18
CA TYR A 108 3.22 -23.26 2.29
C TYR A 108 2.55 -24.34 1.45
N ALA A 109 1.21 -24.37 1.47
CA ALA A 109 0.40 -25.38 0.79
C ALA A 109 -0.33 -24.84 -0.45
N GLY A 110 -0.16 -23.55 -0.79
CA GLY A 110 -0.75 -22.91 -1.97
C GLY A 110 -1.68 -21.75 -1.63
N ALA A 111 -2.23 -21.13 -2.67
CA ALA A 111 -3.19 -20.06 -2.52
C ALA A 111 -4.24 -20.13 -3.62
N ASN A 112 -5.45 -19.74 -3.25
CA ASN A 112 -6.60 -19.72 -4.14
C ASN A 112 -7.14 -18.29 -4.11
N TRP A 113 -7.55 -17.77 -5.27
CA TRP A 113 -8.20 -16.48 -5.34
C TRP A 113 -9.42 -16.56 -6.24
N HIS A 114 -10.43 -15.78 -5.88
CA HIS A 114 -11.64 -15.61 -6.66
C HIS A 114 -11.99 -14.13 -6.70
N GLU A 115 -12.18 -13.62 -7.91
CA GLU A 115 -12.90 -12.39 -8.13
C GLU A 115 -14.39 -12.68 -7.91
N ARG A 116 -15.04 -11.88 -7.05
CA ARG A 116 -16.45 -12.04 -6.69
C ARG A 116 -17.11 -10.68 -6.91
N ALA A 117 -17.88 -10.56 -8.00
CA ALA A 117 -18.25 -9.27 -8.61
C ALA A 117 -17.01 -8.52 -9.17
N GLU A 118 -17.22 -7.58 -10.10
CA GLU A 118 -16.14 -6.97 -10.90
C GLU A 118 -15.00 -6.34 -10.08
N ASN A 119 -15.21 -6.05 -8.79
CA ASN A 119 -14.26 -5.28 -7.98
C ASN A 119 -14.13 -5.74 -6.51
N ALA A 120 -14.45 -7.01 -6.20
CA ALA A 120 -14.12 -7.59 -4.90
C ALA A 120 -13.25 -8.84 -5.03
N ILE A 121 -12.26 -8.94 -4.14
CA ILE A 121 -11.30 -10.04 -4.11
C ILE A 121 -11.52 -10.90 -2.86
N ASN A 122 -11.46 -12.21 -3.07
CA ASN A 122 -11.37 -13.20 -2.02
C ASN A 122 -10.11 -14.02 -2.25
N ILE A 123 -9.11 -13.88 -1.38
CA ILE A 123 -7.83 -14.57 -1.49
C ILE A 123 -7.62 -15.42 -0.23
N ALA A 124 -7.33 -16.70 -0.39
CA ALA A 124 -6.97 -17.61 0.69
C ALA A 124 -5.56 -18.14 0.48
N TRP A 125 -4.70 -18.03 1.49
CA TRP A 125 -3.38 -18.63 1.54
C TRP A 125 -3.37 -19.77 2.55
N HIS A 126 -2.95 -20.95 2.10
CA HIS A 126 -2.94 -22.18 2.89
C HIS A 126 -1.52 -22.49 3.34
N TYR A 127 -1.39 -22.85 4.61
CA TYR A 127 -0.17 -23.31 5.23
C TYR A 127 -0.47 -24.55 6.08
N GLU A 128 0.57 -25.30 6.44
CA GLU A 128 0.45 -26.42 7.38
C GLU A 128 -0.10 -25.96 8.74
N GLY A 129 0.26 -24.75 9.20
CA GLY A 129 -0.21 -24.16 10.44
C GLY A 129 -1.57 -23.47 10.38
N GLY A 130 -2.38 -23.71 9.33
CA GLY A 130 -3.70 -23.11 9.12
C GLY A 130 -3.79 -22.25 7.85
N HIS A 131 -4.79 -21.38 7.74
CA HIS A 131 -4.94 -20.51 6.58
C HIS A 131 -5.23 -19.05 6.93
N LEU A 132 -4.92 -18.18 5.98
CA LEU A 132 -5.16 -16.73 6.04
C LEU A 132 -6.06 -16.36 4.86
N ARG A 133 -7.10 -15.56 5.08
CA ARG A 133 -8.04 -15.17 4.03
C ARG A 133 -8.29 -13.67 4.04
N LEU A 134 -8.12 -13.02 2.90
CA LEU A 134 -8.45 -11.62 2.66
C LEU A 134 -9.76 -11.53 1.87
N LEU A 135 -10.70 -10.79 2.40
CA LEU A 135 -11.88 -10.32 1.68
C LEU A 135 -11.75 -8.80 1.55
N ALA A 136 -11.75 -8.26 0.33
CA ALA A 136 -11.68 -6.82 0.11
C ALA A 136 -12.60 -6.39 -1.03
N ASN A 137 -13.24 -5.24 -0.85
CA ASN A 137 -14.13 -4.60 -1.81
C ASN A 137 -13.55 -3.23 -2.21
N PHE A 138 -13.35 -3.02 -3.49
CA PHE A 138 -12.73 -1.81 -4.03
C PHE A 138 -13.71 -0.85 -4.70
N GLU A 139 -14.97 -1.25 -4.92
CA GLU A 139 -15.97 -0.38 -5.54
C GLU A 139 -17.36 -0.51 -4.92
N GLU A 140 -18.32 0.23 -5.46
CA GLU A 140 -19.74 0.03 -5.22
C GLU A 140 -20.29 -1.07 -6.16
N PRO A 141 -21.26 -1.90 -5.74
CA PRO A 141 -22.01 -1.87 -4.48
C PRO A 141 -21.32 -2.65 -3.33
N ARG A 142 -21.95 -2.64 -2.15
CA ARG A 142 -21.53 -3.44 -1.00
C ARG A 142 -21.34 -4.91 -1.38
N PHE A 143 -20.19 -5.47 -1.04
CA PHE A 143 -19.91 -6.89 -1.13
C PHE A 143 -20.25 -7.59 0.20
N THR A 144 -20.84 -8.79 0.16
CA THR A 144 -21.06 -9.62 1.35
C THR A 144 -20.47 -10.99 1.09
N ALA A 145 -19.76 -11.54 2.08
CA ALA A 145 -19.11 -12.83 1.99
C ALA A 145 -19.27 -13.63 3.28
N GLU A 146 -19.35 -14.94 3.13
CA GLU A 146 -19.40 -15.88 4.26
C GLU A 146 -18.01 -16.05 4.89
N ILE A 147 -18.00 -15.98 6.22
CA ILE A 147 -16.92 -16.36 7.12
C ILE A 147 -17.11 -17.85 7.40
N GLN A 148 -16.09 -18.65 7.10
CA GLN A 148 -16.16 -20.09 7.27
C GLN A 148 -16.05 -20.49 8.75
N PRO A 149 -16.65 -21.62 9.16
CA PRO A 149 -16.48 -22.14 10.50
C PRO A 149 -15.00 -22.29 10.87
N GLY A 150 -14.60 -21.74 12.02
CA GLY A 150 -13.20 -21.74 12.48
C GLY A 150 -12.36 -20.54 12.03
N GLU A 151 -12.87 -19.71 11.10
CA GLU A 151 -12.23 -18.44 10.75
C GLU A 151 -12.53 -17.38 11.83
N ARG A 152 -11.48 -16.65 12.27
CA ARG A 152 -11.63 -15.43 13.07
C ARG A 152 -11.07 -14.22 12.34
N ALA A 153 -11.72 -13.07 12.50
CA ALA A 153 -11.15 -11.81 12.04
C ALA A 153 -9.95 -11.40 12.89
N ILE A 154 -8.80 -11.20 12.23
CA ILE A 154 -7.59 -10.66 12.85
C ILE A 154 -7.43 -9.17 12.56
N TRP A 155 -8.08 -8.68 11.50
CA TRP A 155 -8.16 -7.26 11.15
C TRP A 155 -9.42 -7.01 10.33
N LYS A 156 -9.99 -5.81 10.44
CA LYS A 156 -11.06 -5.31 9.56
C LYS A 156 -10.95 -3.80 9.39
N SER A 157 -11.42 -3.28 8.25
CA SER A 157 -11.68 -1.85 8.10
C SER A 157 -12.71 -1.37 9.13
N GLU A 158 -12.65 -0.09 9.49
CA GLU A 158 -13.60 0.52 10.43
C GLU A 158 -15.05 0.35 9.94
N THR A 159 -15.27 0.57 8.64
CA THR A 159 -16.57 0.49 7.96
C THR A 159 -17.08 -0.93 7.74
N ALA A 160 -16.23 -1.95 7.80
CA ALA A 160 -16.62 -3.34 7.65
C ALA A 160 -17.42 -3.82 8.87
N LYS A 161 -18.52 -4.56 8.64
CA LYS A 161 -19.35 -5.15 9.70
C LYS A 161 -19.30 -6.67 9.62
N LEU A 162 -19.16 -7.33 10.76
CA LEU A 162 -19.25 -8.78 10.87
C LEU A 162 -20.53 -9.11 11.65
N ASP A 163 -21.43 -9.88 11.06
CA ASP A 163 -22.70 -10.30 11.65
C ASP A 163 -22.80 -11.82 11.60
N GLY A 164 -22.49 -12.47 12.73
CA GLY A 164 -22.34 -13.92 12.79
C GLY A 164 -21.30 -14.43 11.80
N GLU A 165 -21.74 -15.22 10.82
CA GLU A 165 -20.92 -15.82 9.76
C GLU A 165 -20.88 -14.96 8.48
N LEU A 166 -21.35 -13.71 8.52
CA LEU A 166 -21.35 -12.80 7.37
C LEU A 166 -20.42 -11.60 7.58
N ALA A 167 -19.57 -11.34 6.60
CA ALA A 167 -18.80 -10.12 6.47
C ALA A 167 -19.47 -9.19 5.45
N HIS A 168 -19.93 -8.04 5.91
CA HIS A 168 -20.45 -6.96 5.08
C HIS A 168 -19.36 -5.92 4.82
N LEU A 169 -19.00 -5.76 3.56
CA LEU A 169 -17.91 -4.92 3.08
C LEU A 169 -18.44 -3.78 2.21
N PRO A 170 -18.61 -2.57 2.77
CA PRO A 170 -18.81 -1.35 1.99
C PRO A 170 -17.69 -1.11 0.97
N SER A 171 -17.86 -0.11 0.10
CA SER A 171 -16.80 0.34 -0.82
C SER A 171 -15.53 0.70 -0.03
N TRP A 172 -14.36 0.36 -0.58
CA TRP A 172 -13.04 0.56 0.02
C TRP A 172 -12.88 -0.05 1.42
N SER A 173 -13.34 -1.28 1.60
CA SER A 173 -13.25 -1.99 2.89
C SER A 173 -12.80 -3.44 2.74
N GLY A 174 -12.27 -4.01 3.83
CA GLY A 174 -11.90 -5.41 3.86
C GLY A 174 -11.83 -6.00 5.25
N VAL A 175 -11.64 -7.32 5.29
CA VAL A 175 -11.40 -8.11 6.50
C VAL A 175 -10.31 -9.13 6.22
N MET A 176 -9.42 -9.32 7.18
CA MET A 176 -8.44 -10.40 7.21
C MET A 176 -8.90 -11.42 8.23
N LEU A 177 -9.13 -12.64 7.76
CA LEU A 177 -9.55 -13.80 8.53
C LEU A 177 -8.38 -14.76 8.68
N LYS A 178 -8.34 -15.50 9.78
CA LYS A 178 -7.36 -16.56 10.05
C LYS A 178 -8.07 -17.75 10.65
N GLN A 179 -7.67 -18.94 10.23
CA GLN A 179 -8.02 -20.19 10.87
C GLN A 179 -6.73 -20.90 11.31
N THR A 180 -6.73 -21.42 12.54
CA THR A 180 -5.69 -22.33 13.04
C THR A 180 -6.15 -23.78 12.84
N PRO A 181 -5.21 -24.75 12.86
CA PRO A 181 -5.54 -26.17 12.70
C PRO A 181 -6.55 -26.66 13.74
#